data_AF-A0A956EH66-F1
#
_entry.id   AF-A0A956EH66-F1
#
_cell.length_a   1.000
_cell.length_b   1.000
_cell.length_c   1.000
_cell.angle_alpha   90.00
_cell.angle_beta   90.00
_cell.angle_gamma   90.00
#
_symmetry.space_group_name_H-M   'P 1'
#
loop_
_entity.id
_entity.type
_entity.pdbx_description
1 polymer ?
#
loop_
_entity_poly.entity_id
_entity_poly.type
_entity_poly.pdbx_seq_one_letter_code
_entity_poly.pdbx_strand_id
1 'polypeptide(L)'
;MAAITSIAEIPLPEREPLALLGFVEGRVEPDLDYYGFGWARLATIDLVDHTGKIERVARPLLLALHSADDGDPYADDIDLEFWLDDDDDTAIVAPLSAFLASRRPLLATAPAIVLALCNPHRALLQRPAGVDVPIFHALGDVLATFDLPEGSPFRAEQGRLRLEADAWRTIPGAAR
;
A
#
# COMPACT_ATOMS: atom_id res chain seq x y z
N MET A 1 -4.85 -25.26 1.50
CA MET A 1 -3.62 -24.59 1.02
C MET A 1 -2.39 -25.25 1.62
N ALA A 2 -1.20 -25.09 1.02
CA ALA A 2 0.04 -25.54 1.65
C ALA A 2 0.34 -24.68 2.89
N ALA A 3 0.92 -25.26 3.93
CA ALA A 3 1.27 -24.51 5.14
C ALA A 3 2.33 -23.45 4.80
N ILE A 4 2.06 -22.19 5.16
CA ILE A 4 3.03 -21.10 5.05
C ILE A 4 4.00 -21.21 6.21
N THR A 5 5.28 -21.38 5.90
CA THR A 5 6.37 -21.61 6.86
C THR A 5 7.36 -20.45 6.92
N SER A 6 7.26 -19.50 6.00
CA SER A 6 8.10 -18.29 5.99
C SER A 6 7.39 -17.06 5.42
N ILE A 7 7.87 -15.87 5.77
CA ILE A 7 7.35 -14.58 5.28
C ILE A 7 7.40 -14.49 3.74
N ALA A 8 8.39 -15.14 3.11
CA ALA A 8 8.54 -15.15 1.65
C ALA A 8 7.43 -15.96 0.94
N GLU A 9 6.78 -16.88 1.64
CA GLU A 9 5.71 -17.73 1.12
C GLU A 9 4.33 -17.08 1.23
N ILE A 10 4.18 -16.00 2.00
CA ILE A 10 2.95 -15.21 2.06
C ILE A 10 2.57 -14.79 0.62
N PRO A 11 1.37 -15.10 0.11
CA PRO A 11 0.94 -14.63 -1.21
C PRO A 11 1.05 -13.11 -1.29
N LEU A 12 1.42 -12.58 -2.46
CA LEU A 12 1.36 -11.15 -2.73
C LEU A 12 0.96 -10.97 -4.20
N PRO A 13 -0.34 -11.09 -4.51
CA PRO A 13 -0.80 -11.10 -5.89
C PRO A 13 -0.64 -9.72 -6.55
N GLU A 14 -0.28 -9.73 -7.84
CA GLU A 14 -0.45 -8.56 -8.69
C GLU A 14 -1.96 -8.36 -8.94
N ARG A 15 -2.43 -7.12 -8.85
CA ARG A 15 -3.83 -6.77 -9.08
C ARG A 15 -3.94 -5.54 -9.97
N GLU A 16 -5.11 -5.38 -10.60
CA GLU A 16 -5.46 -4.12 -11.25
C GLU A 16 -5.53 -2.98 -10.21
N PRO A 17 -4.94 -1.79 -10.48
CA PRO A 17 -4.83 -0.70 -9.51
C PRO A 17 -6.10 -0.32 -8.75
N LEU A 18 -7.22 -0.24 -9.47
CA LEU A 18 -8.49 0.20 -8.89
C LEU A 18 -9.09 -0.92 -8.04
N ALA A 19 -9.04 -2.16 -8.53
CA ALA A 19 -9.46 -3.34 -7.77
C ALA A 19 -8.59 -3.58 -6.53
N LEU A 20 -7.29 -3.25 -6.59
CA LEU A 20 -6.37 -3.31 -5.45
C LEU A 20 -6.77 -2.37 -4.31
N LEU A 21 -7.42 -1.25 -4.63
CA LEU A 21 -7.84 -0.22 -3.67
C LEU A 21 -9.35 -0.25 -3.41
N GLY A 22 -10.02 -1.37 -3.72
CA GLY A 22 -11.45 -1.55 -3.44
C GLY A 22 -12.40 -0.77 -4.36
N PHE A 23 -11.91 -0.11 -5.40
CA PHE A 23 -12.76 0.53 -6.41
C PHE A 23 -13.37 -0.55 -7.32
N VAL A 24 -14.64 -0.85 -7.08
CA VAL A 24 -15.44 -1.79 -7.87
C VAL A 24 -16.43 -1.02 -8.73
N GLU A 25 -16.50 -1.36 -10.02
CA GLU A 25 -17.46 -0.75 -10.94
C GLU A 25 -18.90 -0.93 -10.44
N GLY A 26 -19.68 0.16 -10.42
CA GLY A 26 -21.08 0.14 -9.98
C GLY A 26 -21.29 0.29 -8.47
N ARG A 27 -20.22 0.31 -7.65
CA ARG A 27 -20.30 0.62 -6.23
C ARG A 27 -20.19 2.14 -5.99
N VAL A 28 -21.14 2.70 -5.23
CA VAL A 28 -21.23 4.15 -4.96
C VAL A 28 -20.61 4.54 -3.61
N GLU A 29 -20.57 3.62 -2.66
CA GLU A 29 -20.04 3.85 -1.30
C GLU A 29 -18.75 3.05 -1.06
N PRO A 30 -17.81 3.53 -0.22
CA PRO A 30 -16.62 2.78 0.15
C PRO A 30 -16.97 1.43 0.78
N ASP A 31 -16.17 0.41 0.49
CA ASP A 31 -16.25 -0.88 1.17
C ASP A 31 -15.35 -0.84 2.40
N LEU A 32 -15.95 -0.63 3.56
CA LEU A 32 -15.23 -0.53 4.83
C LEU A 32 -14.66 -1.88 5.27
N ASP A 33 -15.18 -2.99 4.72
CA ASP A 33 -14.75 -4.35 5.03
C ASP A 33 -13.73 -4.87 3.98
N TYR A 34 -13.21 -4.00 3.10
CA TYR A 34 -12.23 -4.40 2.10
C TYR A 34 -10.86 -4.69 2.72
N TYR A 35 -10.55 -5.96 2.93
CA TYR A 35 -9.25 -6.45 3.39
C TYR A 35 -8.33 -6.95 2.25
N GLY A 36 -8.59 -6.54 1.01
CA GLY A 36 -7.74 -6.93 -0.12
C GLY A 36 -6.32 -6.36 0.00
N PHE A 37 -5.33 -7.18 -0.29
CA PHE A 37 -3.91 -6.79 -0.33
C PHE A 37 -3.25 -7.27 -1.63
N GLY A 38 -2.11 -6.67 -1.95
CA GLY A 38 -1.41 -6.98 -3.20
C GLY A 38 -0.47 -5.88 -3.64
N TRP A 39 -0.12 -5.93 -4.91
CA TRP A 39 0.66 -4.88 -5.55
C TRP A 39 0.15 -4.56 -6.95
N ALA A 40 0.43 -3.34 -7.39
CA ALA A 40 0.13 -2.88 -8.74
C ALA A 40 1.22 -1.93 -9.24
N ARG A 41 1.32 -1.83 -10.57
CA ARG A 41 2.14 -0.80 -11.23
C ARG A 41 1.26 0.32 -11.69
N LEU A 42 1.74 1.54 -11.50
CA LEU A 42 1.06 2.75 -11.95
C LEU A 42 1.97 3.54 -12.86
N ALA A 43 1.40 4.28 -13.81
CA ALA A 43 2.16 5.30 -14.53
C ALA A 43 2.51 6.47 -13.60
N THR A 44 1.56 6.91 -12.79
CA THR A 44 1.69 7.98 -11.79
C THR A 44 0.68 7.79 -10.66
N ILE A 45 0.99 8.29 -9.48
CA ILE A 45 0.04 8.48 -8.38
C ILE A 45 0.30 9.83 -7.69
N ASP A 46 -0.75 10.42 -7.14
CA ASP A 46 -0.67 11.64 -6.35
C ASP A 46 -0.79 11.30 -4.87
N LEU A 47 0.17 11.76 -4.08
CA LEU A 47 0.16 11.67 -2.63
C LEU A 47 -0.26 13.03 -2.08
N VAL A 48 -1.40 13.10 -1.42
CA VAL A 48 -1.98 14.33 -0.88
C VAL A 48 -1.91 14.28 0.64
N ASP A 49 -1.36 15.32 1.26
CA ASP A 49 -1.40 15.47 2.72
C ASP A 49 -2.56 16.36 3.20
N HIS A 50 -2.81 16.40 4.51
CA HIS A 50 -3.88 17.21 5.10
C HIS A 50 -3.78 18.72 4.80
N THR A 51 -2.59 19.22 4.41
CA THR A 51 -2.39 20.62 4.03
C THR A 51 -2.78 20.90 2.58
N GLY A 52 -3.12 19.86 1.82
CA GLY A 52 -3.38 19.90 0.39
C GLY A 52 -2.09 19.90 -0.45
N LYS A 53 -0.92 19.65 0.15
CA LYS A 53 0.32 19.49 -0.62
C LYS A 53 0.22 18.20 -1.42
N ILE A 54 0.52 18.30 -2.72
CA ILE A 54 0.51 17.16 -3.63
C ILE A 54 1.94 16.80 -4.01
N GLU A 55 2.34 15.56 -3.71
CA GLU A 55 3.58 14.94 -4.18
C GLU A 55 3.25 13.89 -5.23
N ARG A 56 3.73 14.11 -6.46
CA ARG A 56 3.46 13.20 -7.57
C ARG A 56 4.59 12.20 -7.73
N VAL A 57 4.27 10.91 -7.60
CA VAL A 57 5.24 9.82 -7.77
C VAL A 57 5.04 9.18 -9.14
N ALA A 58 6.11 9.14 -9.93
CA ALA A 58 6.10 8.56 -11.27
C ALA A 58 6.57 7.10 -11.26
N ARG A 59 5.84 6.26 -11.99
CA ARG A 59 6.09 4.81 -12.12
C ARG A 59 6.24 4.06 -10.80
N PRO A 60 5.43 4.33 -9.75
CA PRO A 60 5.59 3.62 -8.49
C PRO A 60 5.15 2.16 -8.62
N LEU A 61 5.76 1.32 -7.78
CA LEU A 61 5.14 0.10 -7.32
C LEU A 61 4.25 0.45 -6.12
N LEU A 62 2.93 0.30 -6.27
CA LEU A 62 1.99 0.47 -5.17
C LEU A 62 1.86 -0.87 -4.43
N LEU A 63 2.03 -0.86 -3.11
CA LEU A 63 1.73 -1.97 -2.23
C LEU A 63 0.53 -1.57 -1.37
N ALA A 64 -0.59 -2.26 -1.51
CA ALA A 64 -1.71 -2.13 -0.59
C ALA A 64 -1.64 -3.28 0.41
N LEU A 65 -1.48 -2.94 1.69
CA LEU A 65 -1.23 -3.87 2.77
C LEU A 65 -2.09 -3.48 3.97
N HIS A 66 -2.44 -4.45 4.80
CA HIS A 66 -3.17 -4.22 6.05
C HIS A 66 -2.21 -4.25 7.22
N SER A 67 -2.32 -3.25 8.08
CA SER A 67 -1.72 -3.23 9.40
C SER A 67 -2.65 -3.92 10.39
N ALA A 68 -2.10 -4.63 11.37
CA ALA A 68 -2.89 -5.16 12.46
C ALA A 68 -3.55 -4.01 13.27
N ASP A 69 -4.86 -4.09 13.47
CA ASP A 69 -5.62 -3.05 14.18
C ASP A 69 -5.31 -3.03 15.69
N ASP A 70 -5.19 -4.21 16.29
CA ASP A 70 -4.89 -4.41 17.72
C ASP A 70 -3.39 -4.60 18.01
N GLY A 71 -2.52 -4.38 17.02
CA GLY A 71 -1.08 -4.51 17.19
C GLY A 71 -0.52 -3.46 18.16
N ASP A 72 0.47 -3.85 18.98
CA ASP A 72 1.22 -2.86 19.77
C ASP A 72 1.89 -1.88 18.80
N PRO A 73 1.66 -0.56 18.92
CA PRO A 73 2.25 0.40 18.00
C PRO A 73 3.77 0.43 18.18
N TYR A 74 4.51 -0.03 17.18
CA TYR A 74 5.96 0.17 17.14
C TYR A 74 6.28 1.56 16.62
N ALA A 75 7.32 2.17 17.20
CA ALA A 75 7.75 3.50 16.77
C ALA A 75 8.39 3.48 15.37
N ASP A 76 8.97 2.35 14.96
CA ASP A 76 9.86 2.23 13.79
C ASP A 76 9.52 1.09 12.81
N ASP A 77 8.46 0.32 13.07
CA ASP A 77 7.95 -0.74 12.19
C ASP A 77 6.42 -0.87 12.30
N ILE A 78 5.81 -1.74 11.49
CA ILE A 78 4.37 -2.01 11.47
C ILE A 78 4.16 -3.52 11.39
N ASP A 79 3.32 -4.07 12.26
CA ASP A 79 2.84 -5.44 12.10
C ASP A 79 1.77 -5.47 11.00
N LEU A 80 2.04 -6.25 9.95
CA LEU A 80 1.11 -6.49 8.85
C LEU A 80 0.25 -7.71 9.15
N GLU A 81 -1.00 -7.65 8.73
CA GLU A 81 -1.96 -8.75 8.84
C GLU A 81 -2.37 -9.25 7.45
N PHE A 82 -2.29 -10.57 7.24
CA PHE A 82 -2.62 -11.22 5.98
C PHE A 82 -3.69 -12.29 6.17
N TRP A 83 -4.91 -11.98 5.75
CA TRP A 83 -6.04 -12.91 5.69
C TRP A 83 -5.90 -13.81 4.46
N LEU A 84 -5.72 -15.12 4.67
CA LEU A 84 -5.36 -16.05 3.58
C LEU A 84 -6.53 -16.83 3.01
N ASP A 85 -7.60 -16.96 3.77
CA ASP A 85 -8.84 -17.65 3.42
C ASP A 85 -10.01 -16.68 3.61
N ASP A 86 -11.09 -16.86 2.86
CA ASP A 86 -12.31 -16.03 2.94
C ASP A 86 -13.11 -16.24 4.23
N ASP A 87 -12.68 -17.17 5.11
CA ASP A 87 -13.37 -17.55 6.34
C ASP A 87 -12.93 -16.72 7.57
N ASP A 88 -12.11 -15.67 7.41
CA ASP A 88 -11.72 -14.68 8.44
C ASP A 88 -11.22 -15.23 9.80
N ASP A 89 -10.86 -16.52 9.87
CA ASP A 89 -10.51 -17.20 11.13
C ASP A 89 -9.00 -17.28 11.38
N THR A 90 -8.15 -16.97 10.39
CA THR A 90 -6.69 -17.05 10.54
C THR A 90 -5.98 -16.01 9.69
N ALA A 91 -5.29 -15.09 10.36
CA ALA A 91 -4.35 -14.18 9.74
C ALA A 91 -2.89 -14.55 10.06
N ILE A 92 -2.00 -14.31 9.10
CA ILE A 92 -0.56 -14.30 9.36
C ILE A 92 -0.14 -12.89 9.71
N VAL A 93 0.57 -12.74 10.82
CA VAL A 93 1.20 -11.48 11.22
C VAL A 93 2.68 -11.49 10.88
N ALA A 94 3.17 -10.42 10.26
CA ALA A 94 4.59 -10.25 9.98
C ALA A 94 5.03 -8.78 10.03
N PRO A 95 6.24 -8.47 10.51
CA PRO A 95 6.77 -7.12 10.46
C PRO A 95 6.93 -6.63 9.02
N LEU A 96 6.49 -5.41 8.73
CA LEU A 96 6.58 -4.78 7.43
C LEU A 96 8.04 -4.75 6.93
N SER A 97 9.00 -4.40 7.79
CA SER A 97 10.41 -4.39 7.41
C SER A 97 10.91 -5.75 6.91
N ALA A 98 10.54 -6.83 7.59
CA ALA A 98 10.90 -8.21 7.23
C ALA A 98 10.18 -8.66 5.96
N PHE A 99 8.90 -8.29 5.82
CA PHE A 99 8.12 -8.53 4.60
C PHE A 99 8.74 -7.84 3.38
N LEU A 100 9.07 -6.55 3.47
CA LEU A 100 9.72 -5.83 2.38
C LEU A 100 11.10 -6.43 2.04
N ALA A 101 11.87 -6.83 3.06
CA ALA A 101 13.15 -7.49 2.86
C ALA A 101 13.04 -8.86 2.14
N SER A 102 11.94 -9.60 2.31
CA SER A 102 11.71 -10.86 1.57
C SER A 102 11.26 -10.61 0.12
N ARG A 103 10.71 -9.42 -0.18
CA ARG A 103 10.23 -9.03 -1.51
C ARG A 103 11.22 -8.25 -2.36
N ARG A 104 12.48 -8.14 -1.93
CA ARG A 104 13.55 -7.39 -2.63
C ARG A 104 13.56 -7.53 -4.16
N PRO A 105 13.46 -8.73 -4.77
CA PRO A 105 13.45 -8.85 -6.23
C PRO A 105 12.30 -8.10 -6.90
N LEU A 106 11.10 -8.12 -6.31
CA LEU A 106 9.94 -7.37 -6.79
C LEU A 106 10.15 -5.87 -6.60
N LEU A 107 10.58 -5.46 -5.41
CA LEU A 107 10.79 -4.05 -5.06
C LEU A 107 11.83 -3.36 -5.94
N ALA A 108 12.86 -4.10 -6.37
CA ALA A 108 13.91 -3.59 -7.26
C ALA A 108 13.43 -3.30 -8.70
N THR A 109 12.22 -3.71 -9.07
CA THR A 109 11.68 -3.53 -10.43
C THR A 109 11.09 -2.14 -10.69
N ALA A 110 10.95 -1.30 -9.66
CA ALA A 110 10.33 0.01 -9.78
C ALA A 110 11.25 1.11 -9.23
N PRO A 111 11.20 2.33 -9.79
CA PRO A 111 12.01 3.46 -9.32
C PRO A 111 11.56 4.03 -7.96
N ALA A 112 10.38 3.66 -7.48
CA ALA A 112 9.80 4.11 -6.22
C ALA A 112 8.76 3.09 -5.72
N ILE A 113 8.56 3.05 -4.40
CA ILE A 113 7.55 2.22 -3.75
C ILE A 113 6.60 3.14 -2.98
N VAL A 114 5.30 2.91 -3.10
CA VAL A 114 4.27 3.61 -2.32
C VAL A 114 3.53 2.58 -1.49
N LEU A 115 3.46 2.79 -0.17
CA LEU A 115 2.71 1.97 0.75
C LEU A 115 1.33 2.62 0.99
N ALA A 116 0.27 1.92 0.61
CA ALA A 116 -1.10 2.23 1.01
C ALA A 116 -1.46 1.31 2.18
N LEU A 117 -1.57 1.90 3.37
CA LEU A 117 -1.80 1.22 4.64
C LEU A 117 -3.05 1.79 5.31
N CYS A 118 -3.93 0.93 5.83
CA CYS A 118 -5.17 1.34 6.47
C CYS A 118 -4.97 1.98 7.86
N ASN A 119 -3.93 1.61 8.61
CA ASN A 119 -3.63 2.19 9.93
C ASN A 119 -2.13 2.03 10.31
N PRO A 120 -1.20 2.81 9.72
CA PRO A 120 0.22 2.67 10.01
C PRO A 120 0.65 3.17 11.39
N HIS A 121 -0.28 3.49 12.31
CA HIS A 121 -0.02 3.94 13.69
C HIS A 121 1.01 5.08 13.83
N ARG A 122 1.15 5.90 12.79
CA ARG A 122 2.17 6.98 12.67
C ARG A 122 3.62 6.48 12.81
N ALA A 123 3.89 5.21 12.52
CA ALA A 123 5.22 4.61 12.59
C ALA A 123 6.23 5.36 11.71
N LEU A 124 7.43 5.57 12.23
CA LEU A 124 8.55 6.21 11.55
C LEU A 124 9.49 5.14 10.98
N LEU A 125 9.04 4.54 9.88
CA LEU A 125 9.72 3.44 9.22
C LEU A 125 11.19 3.74 8.93
N GLN A 126 12.05 2.80 9.30
CA GLN A 126 13.45 2.79 8.87
C GLN A 126 13.57 2.12 7.50
N ARG A 127 14.68 2.38 6.80
CA ARG A 127 14.94 1.72 5.51
C ARG A 127 15.00 0.20 5.69
N PRO A 128 14.15 -0.58 4.99
CA PRO A 128 14.26 -2.03 4.99
C PRO A 128 15.57 -2.49 4.34
N ALA A 129 16.15 -3.57 4.86
CA ALA A 129 17.43 -4.07 4.38
C ALA A 129 17.39 -4.42 2.87
N GLY A 130 18.30 -3.81 2.11
CA GLY A 130 18.47 -4.03 0.67
C GLY A 130 17.31 -3.51 -0.21
N VAL A 131 16.57 -2.52 0.27
CA VAL A 131 15.67 -1.70 -0.56
C VAL A 131 16.30 -0.33 -0.80
N ASP A 132 16.77 -0.13 -2.03
CA ASP A 132 17.57 1.04 -2.41
C ASP A 132 16.76 2.15 -3.08
N VAL A 133 15.50 1.88 -3.39
CA VAL A 133 14.58 2.86 -4.02
C VAL A 133 13.83 3.64 -2.94
N PRO A 134 13.37 4.87 -3.22
CA PRO A 134 12.57 5.63 -2.27
C PRO A 134 11.28 4.89 -1.92
N ILE A 135 10.91 4.95 -0.64
CA ILE A 135 9.66 4.40 -0.10
C ILE A 135 8.84 5.55 0.44
N PHE A 136 7.63 5.69 -0.09
CA PHE A 136 6.62 6.63 0.40
C PHE A 136 5.67 5.89 1.31
N HIS A 137 5.47 6.41 2.52
CA HIS A 137 4.50 5.89 3.48
C HIS A 137 3.76 7.02 4.17
N ALA A 138 2.53 6.75 4.56
CA ALA A 138 1.71 7.69 5.30
C ALA A 138 2.02 7.67 6.80
N LEU A 139 1.77 8.79 7.46
CA LEU A 139 1.51 8.86 8.89
C LEU A 139 -0.01 8.92 9.06
N GLY A 140 -0.61 7.91 9.68
CA GLY A 140 -2.07 7.76 9.74
C GLY A 140 -2.65 7.12 8.47
N ASP A 141 -3.97 6.99 8.47
CA ASP A 141 -4.72 6.19 7.52
C ASP A 141 -4.59 6.74 6.10
N VAL A 142 -4.54 5.82 5.13
CA VAL A 142 -4.55 6.16 3.71
C VAL A 142 -5.95 6.00 3.14
N LEU A 143 -6.50 7.11 2.64
CA LEU A 143 -7.73 7.12 1.86
C LEU A 143 -7.40 7.17 0.38
N ALA A 144 -7.91 6.22 -0.39
CA ALA A 144 -7.79 6.27 -1.85
C ALA A 144 -8.96 7.03 -2.45
N THR A 145 -8.66 7.97 -3.36
CA THR A 145 -9.67 8.66 -4.17
C THR A 145 -9.32 8.54 -5.65
N PHE A 146 -10.34 8.51 -6.51
CA PHE A 146 -10.18 8.40 -7.96
C PHE A 146 -10.95 9.52 -8.64
N ASP A 147 -10.22 10.53 -9.12
CA ASP A 147 -10.83 11.66 -9.80
C ASP A 147 -11.14 11.32 -11.24
N LEU A 148 -12.36 11.61 -11.68
CA LEU A 148 -12.75 11.60 -13.08
C LEU A 148 -13.03 13.03 -13.55
N PRO A 149 -12.82 13.35 -14.83
CA PRO A 149 -13.33 14.60 -15.38
C PRO A 149 -14.85 14.67 -15.20
N GLU A 150 -15.35 15.85 -14.83
CA GLU A 150 -16.76 16.06 -14.53
C GLU A 150 -17.67 15.57 -15.68
N GLY A 151 -18.71 14.81 -15.33
CA GLY A 151 -19.64 14.22 -16.31
C GLY A 151 -19.10 13.03 -17.11
N SER A 152 -17.88 12.57 -16.83
CA SER A 152 -17.33 11.38 -17.49
C SER A 152 -17.82 10.09 -16.81
N PRO A 153 -18.12 9.03 -17.56
CA PRO A 153 -18.34 7.72 -16.99
C PRO A 153 -17.06 7.20 -16.32
N PHE A 154 -17.19 6.27 -15.37
CA PHE A 154 -16.04 5.62 -14.75
C PHE A 154 -15.22 4.86 -15.80
N ARG A 155 -13.98 5.33 -16.02
CA ARG A 155 -13.00 4.72 -16.92
C ARG A 155 -11.62 4.84 -16.30
N ALA A 156 -11.00 3.70 -16.03
CA ALA A 156 -9.72 3.63 -15.32
C ALA A 156 -8.62 4.46 -16.00
N GLU A 157 -8.62 4.51 -17.33
CA GLU A 157 -7.65 5.22 -18.14
C GLU A 157 -7.83 6.74 -18.18
N GLN A 158 -8.99 7.25 -17.74
CA GLN A 158 -9.33 8.67 -17.82
C GLN A 158 -9.21 9.39 -16.48
N GLY A 159 -9.16 8.63 -15.38
CA GLY A 159 -9.09 9.20 -14.05
C GLY A 159 -7.67 9.31 -13.50
N ARG A 160 -7.59 9.92 -12.32
CA ARG A 160 -6.35 10.09 -11.58
C ARG A 160 -6.53 9.51 -10.19
N LEU A 161 -5.69 8.51 -9.88
CA LEU A 161 -5.63 7.93 -8.56
C LEU A 161 -4.85 8.85 -7.61
N ARG A 162 -5.44 9.13 -6.45
CA ARG A 162 -4.81 9.85 -5.34
C ARG A 162 -4.88 9.01 -4.07
N LEU A 163 -3.85 9.16 -3.24
CA LEU A 163 -3.83 8.66 -1.88
C LEU A 163 -3.70 9.85 -0.93
N GLU A 164 -4.65 9.95 -0.02
CA GLU A 164 -4.76 11.03 0.96
C GLU A 164 -4.40 10.47 2.33
N ALA A 165 -3.61 11.23 3.10
CA ALA A 165 -3.23 10.89 4.46
C ALA A 165 -2.95 12.15 5.27
N ASP A 166 -2.77 12.05 6.60
CA ASP A 166 -2.36 13.22 7.39
C ASP A 166 -1.04 13.78 6.87
N ALA A 167 -0.03 12.93 6.69
CA ALA A 167 1.25 13.36 6.14
C ALA A 167 1.94 12.21 5.40
N TRP A 168 2.64 12.56 4.33
CA TRP A 168 3.51 11.63 3.62
C TRP A 168 4.96 11.79 4.07
N ARG A 169 5.61 10.65 4.28
CA ARG A 169 7.05 10.55 4.55
C ARG A 169 7.72 9.76 3.44
N THR A 170 8.96 10.14 3.18
CA THR A 170 9.80 9.47 2.22
C THR A 170 11.04 8.97 2.93
N ILE A 171 11.24 7.65 2.91
CA ILE A 171 12.57 7.09 3.11
C ILE A 171 13.27 7.30 1.76
N PRO A 172 14.31 8.15 1.67
CA PRO A 172 14.96 8.43 0.40
C PRO A 172 15.55 7.15 -0.21
N GLY A 173 15.91 7.13 -1.49
CA GLY A 173 16.71 6.03 -2.04
C GLY A 173 18.11 5.96 -1.41
N ALA A 174 18.81 4.84 -1.53
CA ALA A 174 20.23 4.81 -1.25
C ALA A 174 20.95 5.70 -2.28
N ALA A 175 21.88 6.55 -1.83
CA ALA A 175 22.73 7.28 -2.76
C ALA A 175 23.51 6.25 -3.59
N ARG A 176 23.33 6.30 -4.92
CA ARG A 176 24.09 5.46 -5.85
C ARG A 176 25.50 6.00 -6.03
#